data_AF-A0A523W3V6-F1
#
_entry.id   AF-A0A523W3V6-F1
#
_cell.length_a   1.000
_cell.length_b   1.000
_cell.length_c   1.000
_cell.angle_alpha   90.00
_cell.angle_beta   90.00
_cell.angle_gamma   90.00
#
_symmetry.space_group_name_H-M   'P 1'
#
loop_
_entity.id
_entity.type
_entity.pdbx_description
1 polymer ?
#
loop_
_entity_poly.entity_id
_entity_poly.type
_entity_poly.pdbx_seq_one_letter_code
_entity_poly.pdbx_strand_id
1 'polypeptide(L)'
;MYCHIKKVKFMKKKVFIMGLDGGSWNILTSIMREGKMSHLAKLIKKGASGVLKSSIPPLTPPAWASFQTGVNPGKHGIFNFFKYNPKNNESHLVSSKDLMTKTIWELISEKNKTVVVINVPITYPPKKIKGSLIGGIMTPSTEVQFTYPQNLYKELLNEIGDYKIYINPQDFFEDSLEIFIDKLIYIEKKRLEASFYLMDKYDWDFFMIHNQSLDVLQHLLWTSIDKNHPEFDETKWKIVSKFYNSVDNGIGEIVKKLDNCTTFIIMSDHGFNNLEKNINLTQWLQEQNFLVLKSMDEITKLENLSNMIKIFKLQNKSDFFNKENMIMKKNLNLLIDWSKTKAFIPQAGIYGYIRINCKGREKNGIIDQEDEYETIREELRKKLMQLKDPSTRMRVVERVFKREEVYRGPMIHHAP
;
A
#
# COMPACT_ATOMS: atom_id res chain seq x y z
N MET A 1 -22.57 52.41 -32.21
CA MET A 1 -22.98 51.52 -31.11
C MET A 1 -22.16 50.23 -31.22
N TYR A 2 -20.96 50.19 -30.64
CA TYR A 2 -20.10 49.00 -30.66
C TYR A 2 -20.49 48.10 -29.49
N CYS A 3 -21.11 46.96 -29.79
CA CYS A 3 -21.48 45.95 -28.81
C CYS A 3 -20.20 45.28 -28.27
N HIS A 4 -19.80 45.60 -27.04
CA HIS A 4 -18.78 44.85 -26.31
C HIS A 4 -19.34 43.48 -25.93
N ILE A 5 -19.10 42.49 -26.80
CA ILE A 5 -19.27 41.08 -26.44
C ILE A 5 -18.21 40.77 -25.37
N LYS A 6 -18.61 40.79 -24.10
CA LYS A 6 -17.82 40.21 -23.01
C LYS A 6 -17.55 38.75 -23.38
N LYS A 7 -16.30 38.42 -23.72
CA LYS A 7 -15.84 37.03 -23.83
C LYS A 7 -16.13 36.36 -22.48
N VAL A 8 -17.16 35.52 -22.44
CA VAL A 8 -17.39 34.59 -21.33
C VAL A 8 -16.20 33.65 -21.33
N LYS A 9 -15.24 33.88 -20.42
CA LYS A 9 -14.10 33.00 -20.22
C LYS A 9 -14.66 31.72 -19.61
N PHE A 10 -14.96 30.72 -20.44
CA PHE A 10 -15.39 29.41 -19.94
C PHE A 10 -14.32 28.89 -18.99
N MET A 11 -14.64 28.85 -17.70
CA MET A 11 -13.72 28.34 -16.69
C MET A 11 -13.49 26.86 -16.95
N LYS A 12 -12.21 26.50 -17.05
CA LYS A 12 -11.75 25.14 -17.36
C LYS A 12 -12.15 24.22 -16.20
N LYS A 13 -12.90 23.15 -16.48
CA LYS A 13 -13.21 22.13 -15.47
C LYS A 13 -11.92 21.37 -15.13
N LYS A 14 -11.52 21.42 -13.87
CA LYS A 14 -10.31 20.78 -13.34
C LYS A 14 -10.68 19.74 -12.27
N VAL A 15 -9.81 18.75 -12.05
CA VAL A 15 -9.96 17.75 -10.98
C VAL A 15 -8.71 17.76 -10.11
N PHE A 16 -8.90 17.90 -8.80
CA PHE A 16 -7.85 17.75 -7.81
C PHE A 16 -8.18 16.58 -6.88
N ILE A 17 -7.23 15.67 -6.66
CA ILE A 17 -7.39 14.53 -5.77
C ILE A 17 -6.33 14.57 -4.66
N MET A 18 -6.76 14.41 -3.41
CA MET A 18 -5.88 14.12 -2.28
C MET A 18 -6.12 12.69 -1.81
N GLY A 19 -5.12 11.84 -1.96
CA GLY A 19 -5.12 10.49 -1.38
C GLY A 19 -4.69 10.55 0.09
N LEU A 20 -5.48 9.98 0.98
CA LEU A 20 -5.14 9.72 2.38
C LEU A 20 -4.95 8.21 2.53
N ASP A 21 -3.70 7.74 2.47
CA ASP A 21 -3.39 6.31 2.56
C ASP A 21 -3.84 5.77 3.92
N GLY A 22 -4.61 4.68 3.92
CA GLY A 22 -5.18 4.12 5.14
C GLY A 22 -6.29 4.94 5.82
N GLY A 23 -6.75 6.05 5.24
CA GLY A 23 -7.78 6.93 5.80
C GLY A 23 -9.09 6.23 6.17
N SER A 24 -9.25 5.91 7.46
CA SER A 24 -10.38 5.12 7.97
C SER A 24 -11.46 5.96 8.64
N TRP A 25 -12.72 5.80 8.21
CA TRP A 25 -13.88 6.43 8.86
C TRP A 25 -14.03 6.09 10.35
N ASN A 26 -13.49 4.93 10.77
CA ASN A 26 -13.53 4.45 12.15
C ASN A 26 -12.90 5.46 13.12
N ILE A 27 -11.82 6.13 12.71
CA ILE A 27 -11.10 7.10 13.55
C ILE A 27 -11.35 8.53 13.08
N LEU A 28 -11.39 8.80 11.76
CA LEU A 28 -11.57 10.15 11.23
C LEU A 28 -12.85 10.81 11.75
N THR A 29 -13.93 10.05 11.96
CA THR A 29 -15.17 10.57 12.53
C THR A 29 -14.97 11.14 13.94
N SER A 30 -14.26 10.44 14.81
CA SER A 30 -13.96 10.91 16.18
C SER A 30 -13.03 12.11 16.15
N ILE A 31 -11.96 12.04 15.35
CA ILE A 31 -10.96 13.09 15.21
C ILE A 31 -11.57 14.41 14.72
N MET A 32 -12.52 14.34 13.77
CA MET A 32 -13.28 15.49 13.31
C MET A 32 -14.21 16.07 14.39
N ARG A 33 -14.87 15.22 15.19
CA ARG A 33 -15.73 15.67 16.30
C ARG A 33 -14.94 16.41 17.38
N GLU A 34 -13.68 16.05 17.58
CA GLU A 34 -12.73 16.74 18.47
C GLU A 34 -12.17 18.04 17.87
N GLY A 35 -12.59 18.42 16.67
CA GLY A 35 -12.13 19.63 16.00
C GLY A 35 -10.71 19.55 15.45
N LYS A 36 -10.08 18.36 15.43
CA LYS A 36 -8.71 18.18 14.93
C LYS A 36 -8.63 18.10 13.41
N MET A 37 -9.77 17.89 12.74
CA MET A 37 -9.89 17.88 11.29
C MET A 37 -11.10 18.68 10.79
N SER A 38 -11.12 19.98 11.13
CA SER A 38 -12.26 20.87 10.88
C SER A 38 -12.49 21.18 9.39
N HIS A 39 -11.43 21.25 8.58
CA HIS A 39 -11.54 21.48 7.13
C HIS A 39 -12.17 20.28 6.43
N LEU A 40 -11.71 19.06 6.75
CA LEU A 40 -12.32 17.82 6.26
C LEU A 40 -13.79 17.72 6.67
N ALA A 41 -14.11 18.01 7.94
CA ALA A 41 -15.48 18.01 8.44
C ALA A 41 -16.39 19.00 7.67
N LYS A 42 -15.85 20.17 7.32
CA LYS A 42 -16.56 21.18 6.52
C LYS A 42 -16.80 20.71 5.08
N LEU A 43 -15.85 20.01 4.47
CA LEU A 43 -16.00 19.44 3.13
C LEU A 43 -17.08 18.36 3.10
N ILE A 44 -17.09 17.47 4.08
CA ILE A 44 -18.12 16.43 4.23
C ILE A 44 -19.52 17.05 4.33
N LYS A 45 -19.68 18.10 5.15
CA LYS A 45 -20.96 18.81 5.29
C LYS A 45 -21.45 19.49 4.01
N LYS A 46 -20.53 19.91 3.12
CA LYS A 46 -20.84 20.66 1.90
C LYS A 46 -20.84 19.81 0.62
N GLY A 47 -20.33 18.59 0.69
CA GLY A 47 -20.13 17.71 -0.45
C GLY A 47 -20.84 16.36 -0.27
N ALA A 48 -20.33 15.35 -0.98
CA ALA A 48 -20.76 13.98 -0.83
C ALA A 48 -19.65 13.15 -0.17
N SER A 49 -20.03 12.23 0.72
CA SER A 49 -19.11 11.35 1.43
C SER A 49 -19.74 9.98 1.62
N GLY A 50 -18.92 8.94 1.58
CA GLY A 50 -19.37 7.57 1.84
C GLY A 50 -18.21 6.59 1.93
N VAL A 51 -18.54 5.35 2.27
CA VAL A 51 -17.59 4.23 2.28
C VAL A 51 -17.58 3.57 0.91
N LEU A 52 -16.39 3.43 0.32
CA LEU A 52 -16.19 2.69 -0.93
C LEU A 52 -15.58 1.32 -0.63
N LYS A 53 -15.85 0.34 -1.50
CA LYS A 53 -15.19 -0.97 -1.44
C LYS A 53 -13.79 -0.87 -2.04
N SER A 54 -12.79 -1.27 -1.27
CA SER A 54 -11.40 -1.39 -1.72
C SER A 54 -11.19 -2.63 -2.62
N SER A 55 -9.96 -2.82 -3.09
CA SER A 55 -9.54 -4.10 -3.68
C SER A 55 -9.60 -5.22 -2.64
N ILE A 56 -9.59 -6.47 -3.11
CA ILE A 56 -9.39 -7.63 -2.25
C ILE A 56 -8.00 -8.22 -2.58
N PRO A 57 -7.09 -8.36 -1.61
CA PRO A 57 -7.17 -7.71 -0.31
C PRO A 57 -7.03 -6.18 -0.41
N PRO A 58 -7.43 -5.45 0.63
CA PRO A 58 -7.32 -4.00 0.70
C PRO A 58 -5.89 -3.60 1.08
N LEU A 59 -4.96 -3.69 0.12
CA LEU A 59 -3.54 -3.35 0.27
C LEU A 59 -3.17 -2.19 -0.67
N THR A 60 -2.19 -1.37 -0.26
CA THR A 60 -1.71 -0.21 -1.01
C THR A 60 -1.41 -0.50 -2.50
N PRO A 61 -0.60 -1.51 -2.88
CA PRO A 61 -0.27 -1.74 -4.29
C PRO A 61 -1.47 -2.13 -5.16
N PRO A 62 -2.29 -3.16 -4.85
CA PRO A 62 -3.42 -3.51 -5.68
C PRO A 62 -4.51 -2.42 -5.70
N ALA A 63 -4.73 -1.72 -4.59
CA ALA A 63 -5.77 -0.70 -4.49
C ALA A 63 -5.42 0.55 -5.31
N TRP A 64 -4.23 1.13 -5.14
CA TRP A 64 -3.81 2.29 -5.94
C TRP A 64 -3.60 1.94 -7.42
N ALA A 65 -3.13 0.72 -7.73
CA ALA A 65 -3.08 0.23 -9.11
C ALA A 65 -4.49 0.13 -9.73
N SER A 66 -5.48 -0.38 -8.98
CA SER A 66 -6.87 -0.45 -9.42
C SER A 66 -7.46 0.94 -9.66
N PHE A 67 -7.24 1.87 -8.73
CA PHE A 67 -7.67 3.26 -8.88
C PHE A 67 -7.09 3.91 -10.14
N GLN A 68 -5.76 3.83 -10.31
CA GLN A 68 -5.13 4.54 -11.42
C GLN A 68 -5.38 3.87 -12.77
N THR A 69 -5.88 2.63 -12.84
CA THR A 69 -6.15 1.92 -14.11
C THR A 69 -7.64 1.69 -14.40
N GLY A 70 -8.51 1.87 -13.40
CA GLY A 70 -9.95 1.61 -13.51
C GLY A 70 -10.32 0.14 -13.67
N VAL A 71 -9.43 -0.80 -13.37
CA VAL A 71 -9.64 -2.24 -13.53
C VAL A 71 -9.15 -3.02 -12.30
N ASN A 72 -9.55 -4.28 -12.13
CA ASN A 72 -9.15 -5.09 -10.97
C ASN A 72 -7.74 -5.74 -11.14
N PRO A 73 -7.14 -6.31 -10.08
CA PRO A 73 -5.81 -6.95 -10.13
C PRO A 73 -5.61 -8.00 -11.22
N GLY A 74 -6.65 -8.77 -11.55
CA GLY A 74 -6.62 -9.74 -12.65
C GLY A 74 -6.37 -9.12 -14.02
N LYS A 75 -6.52 -7.80 -14.19
CA LYS A 75 -6.24 -7.09 -15.45
C LYS A 75 -4.96 -6.26 -15.39
N HIS A 76 -4.71 -5.52 -14.31
CA HIS A 76 -3.49 -4.70 -14.21
C HIS A 76 -2.26 -5.46 -13.70
N GLY A 77 -2.43 -6.64 -13.09
CA GLY A 77 -1.34 -7.56 -12.73
C GLY A 77 -0.63 -7.29 -11.39
N ILE A 78 -1.15 -6.39 -10.55
CA ILE A 78 -0.58 -6.05 -9.24
C ILE A 78 -1.46 -6.64 -8.15
N PHE A 79 -0.96 -7.63 -7.43
CA PHE A 79 -1.72 -8.33 -6.37
C PHE A 79 -1.17 -8.03 -4.97
N ASN A 80 0.10 -7.65 -4.85
CA ASN A 80 0.76 -7.39 -3.57
C ASN A 80 2.00 -6.48 -3.79
N PHE A 81 2.70 -6.13 -2.72
CA PHE A 81 3.99 -5.42 -2.74
C PHE A 81 5.09 -6.17 -3.49
N PHE A 82 5.01 -7.51 -3.51
CA PHE A 82 5.95 -8.31 -4.26
C PHE A 82 5.22 -9.18 -5.28
N LYS A 83 5.86 -9.39 -6.43
CA LYS A 83 5.39 -10.32 -7.45
C LYS A 83 6.23 -11.59 -7.36
N TYR A 84 5.55 -12.72 -7.15
CA TYR A 84 6.19 -14.04 -7.07
C TYR A 84 6.34 -14.65 -8.46
N ASN A 85 7.53 -15.17 -8.75
CA ASN A 85 7.83 -15.92 -9.95
C ASN A 85 7.88 -17.43 -9.61
N PRO A 86 6.87 -18.21 -10.04
CA PRO A 86 6.80 -19.63 -9.70
C PRO A 86 7.87 -20.48 -10.40
N LYS A 87 8.51 -19.97 -11.47
CA LYS A 87 9.52 -20.72 -12.23
C LYS A 87 10.87 -20.81 -11.53
N ASN A 88 11.17 -19.86 -10.64
CA ASN A 88 12.45 -19.82 -9.93
C ASN A 88 12.29 -19.65 -8.40
N ASN A 89 11.06 -19.59 -7.90
CA ASN A 89 10.72 -19.37 -6.49
C ASN A 89 11.22 -18.03 -5.92
N GLU A 90 11.38 -17.01 -6.78
CA GLU A 90 11.82 -15.68 -6.36
C GLU A 90 10.65 -14.70 -6.30
N SER A 91 10.85 -13.60 -5.56
CA SER A 91 9.92 -12.48 -5.55
C SER A 91 10.68 -11.17 -5.73
N HIS A 92 10.12 -10.24 -6.48
CA HIS A 92 10.64 -8.89 -6.63
C HIS A 92 9.59 -7.85 -6.21
N LEU A 93 10.06 -6.69 -5.77
CA LEU A 93 9.20 -5.56 -5.43
C LEU A 93 8.49 -5.05 -6.69
N VAL A 94 7.18 -4.84 -6.62
CA VAL A 94 6.42 -4.35 -7.77
C VAL A 94 6.75 -2.89 -8.08
N SER A 95 6.65 -2.53 -9.36
CA SER A 95 6.89 -1.18 -9.86
C SER A 95 5.88 -0.80 -10.94
N SER A 96 5.95 0.44 -11.45
CA SER A 96 5.14 0.88 -12.59
C SER A 96 5.39 0.06 -13.87
N LYS A 97 6.52 -0.65 -13.96
CA LYS A 97 6.84 -1.58 -15.07
C LYS A 97 5.99 -2.85 -15.02
N ASP A 98 5.48 -3.23 -13.84
CA ASP A 98 4.64 -4.41 -13.67
C ASP A 98 3.16 -4.13 -13.98
N LEU A 99 2.77 -2.86 -14.19
CA LEU A 99 1.42 -2.49 -14.58
C LEU A 99 1.15 -2.85 -16.04
N MET A 100 0.22 -3.76 -16.24
CA MET A 100 -0.15 -4.28 -17.57
C MET A 100 -1.26 -3.45 -18.27
N THR A 101 -1.66 -2.32 -17.70
CA THR A 101 -2.75 -1.48 -18.19
C THR A 101 -2.36 -0.01 -18.12
N LYS A 102 -2.79 0.79 -19.10
CA LYS A 102 -2.59 2.24 -19.08
C LYS A 102 -3.26 2.88 -17.88
N THR A 103 -2.58 3.83 -17.27
CA THR A 103 -3.10 4.62 -16.17
C THR A 103 -3.99 5.76 -16.67
N ILE A 104 -4.84 6.30 -15.81
CA ILE A 104 -5.62 7.51 -16.07
C ILE A 104 -4.71 8.71 -16.37
N TRP A 105 -3.49 8.74 -15.84
CA TRP A 105 -2.47 9.76 -16.15
C TRP A 105 -2.09 9.74 -17.63
N GLU A 106 -1.80 8.54 -18.14
CA GLU A 106 -1.47 8.29 -19.55
C GLU A 106 -2.67 8.62 -20.44
N LEU A 107 -3.88 8.16 -20.08
CA LEU A 107 -5.10 8.39 -20.86
C LEU A 107 -5.48 9.87 -20.95
N ILE A 108 -5.37 10.62 -19.86
CA ILE A 108 -5.61 12.08 -19.84
C ILE A 108 -4.56 12.79 -20.70
N SER A 109 -3.28 12.41 -20.56
CA SER A 109 -2.19 12.99 -21.35
C SER A 109 -2.37 12.77 -22.85
N GLU A 110 -2.83 11.59 -23.28
CA GLU A 110 -3.15 11.26 -24.67
C GLU A 110 -4.27 12.14 -25.24
N LYS A 111 -5.14 12.69 -24.39
CA LYS A 111 -6.14 13.69 -24.77
C LYS A 111 -5.62 15.12 -24.72
N ASN A 112 -4.29 15.30 -24.71
CA ASN A 112 -3.59 16.57 -24.68
C ASN A 112 -3.92 17.44 -23.46
N LYS A 113 -4.22 16.80 -22.32
CA LYS A 113 -4.55 17.43 -21.04
C LYS A 113 -3.37 17.35 -20.09
N THR A 114 -3.16 18.38 -19.27
CA THR A 114 -1.99 18.47 -18.39
C THR A 114 -2.27 17.78 -17.06
N VAL A 115 -1.41 16.85 -16.66
CA VAL A 115 -1.55 16.03 -15.45
C VAL A 115 -0.37 16.28 -14.52
N VAL A 116 -0.66 16.47 -13.22
CA VAL A 116 0.34 16.50 -12.16
C VAL A 116 0.05 15.39 -11.16
N VAL A 117 1.02 14.52 -10.89
CA VAL A 117 0.90 13.40 -9.95
C VAL A 117 2.06 13.42 -8.97
N ILE A 118 1.78 13.38 -7.67
CA ILE A 118 2.78 13.48 -6.62
C ILE A 118 2.62 12.34 -5.62
N ASN A 119 3.65 11.49 -5.56
CA ASN A 119 3.85 10.41 -4.59
C ASN A 119 2.80 9.31 -4.57
N VAL A 120 2.00 9.17 -5.62
CA VAL A 120 1.03 8.07 -5.73
C VAL A 120 1.78 6.73 -5.83
N PRO A 121 1.42 5.68 -5.09
CA PRO A 121 2.07 4.37 -5.18
C PRO A 121 2.05 3.77 -6.59
N ILE A 122 3.03 2.91 -6.91
CA ILE A 122 3.14 2.22 -8.22
C ILE A 122 3.30 3.21 -9.39
N THR A 123 4.02 4.32 -9.15
CA THR A 123 4.35 5.30 -10.18
C THR A 123 5.85 5.36 -10.50
N TYR A 124 6.70 4.61 -9.79
CA TYR A 124 8.13 4.50 -10.10
C TYR A 124 8.44 3.28 -10.99
N PRO A 125 9.32 3.41 -12.00
CA PRO A 125 9.85 4.68 -12.51
C PRO A 125 8.74 5.52 -13.16
N PRO A 126 8.87 6.85 -13.11
CA PRO A 126 7.86 7.77 -13.61
C PRO A 126 7.68 7.61 -15.12
N LYS A 127 6.45 7.36 -15.55
CA LYS A 127 6.10 7.28 -16.98
C LYS A 127 5.99 8.67 -17.60
N LYS A 128 6.20 8.74 -18.91
CA LYS A 128 6.02 9.97 -19.70
C LYS A 128 4.54 10.35 -19.77
N ILE A 129 4.24 11.58 -19.36
CA ILE A 129 2.91 12.20 -19.38
C ILE A 129 3.00 13.65 -19.86
N LYS A 130 1.88 14.28 -20.20
CA LYS A 130 1.85 15.73 -20.42
C LYS A 130 1.69 16.43 -19.07
N GLY A 131 2.77 16.98 -18.53
CA GLY A 131 2.79 17.59 -17.20
C GLY A 131 3.92 17.01 -16.35
N SER A 132 3.66 16.72 -15.08
CA SER A 132 4.68 16.25 -14.14
C SER A 132 4.26 15.05 -13.30
N LEU A 133 5.22 14.18 -12.99
CA LEU A 133 5.05 13.02 -12.13
C LEU A 133 6.22 12.96 -11.15
N ILE A 134 5.92 12.85 -9.86
CA ILE A 134 6.88 12.55 -8.79
C ILE A 134 6.52 11.15 -8.25
N GLY A 135 7.47 10.22 -8.33
CA GLY A 135 7.28 8.82 -7.93
C GLY A 135 6.92 8.67 -6.44
N GLY A 136 5.99 7.77 -6.14
CA GLY A 136 5.58 7.42 -4.78
C GLY A 136 6.36 6.30 -4.13
N ILE A 137 5.77 5.69 -3.10
CA ILE A 137 6.30 4.48 -2.47
C ILE A 137 6.58 3.40 -3.53
N MET A 138 7.61 2.57 -3.29
CA MET A 138 8.32 1.70 -4.25
C MET A 138 9.40 2.41 -5.07
N THR A 139 9.56 3.73 -4.95
CA THR A 139 10.80 4.39 -5.39
C THR A 139 11.96 3.99 -4.46
N PRO A 140 13.11 3.51 -4.98
CA PRO A 140 14.21 3.01 -4.17
C PRO A 140 14.83 4.03 -3.21
N SER A 141 15.04 5.27 -3.67
CA SER A 141 15.58 6.37 -2.89
C SER A 141 15.35 7.70 -3.62
N THR A 142 15.68 8.82 -2.99
CA THR A 142 15.69 10.13 -3.64
C THR A 142 16.95 10.37 -4.48
N GLU A 143 17.87 9.41 -4.58
CA GLU A 143 19.13 9.52 -5.34
C GLU A 143 18.98 9.04 -6.79
N VAL A 144 17.87 8.34 -7.10
CA VAL A 144 17.55 7.89 -8.46
C VAL A 144 16.66 8.90 -9.18
N GLN A 145 16.55 8.82 -10.50
CA GLN A 145 15.61 9.66 -11.26
C GLN A 145 14.15 9.27 -10.95
N PHE A 146 13.54 9.93 -9.96
CA PHE A 146 12.18 9.65 -9.49
C PHE A 146 11.12 10.62 -10.03
N THR A 147 11.48 11.54 -10.92
CA THR A 147 10.54 12.50 -11.51
C THR A 147 10.46 12.39 -13.03
N TYR A 148 9.32 12.82 -13.58
CA TYR A 148 9.14 13.16 -14.99
C TYR A 148 8.50 14.56 -15.08
N PRO A 149 8.93 15.45 -16.00
CA PRO A 149 10.09 15.31 -16.88
C PRO A 149 11.40 15.27 -16.07
N GLN A 150 12.50 14.80 -16.67
CA GLN A 150 13.72 14.53 -15.91
C GLN A 150 14.30 15.77 -15.21
N ASN A 151 14.20 16.94 -15.84
CA ASN A 151 14.66 18.23 -15.28
C ASN A 151 13.93 18.60 -13.98
N LEU A 152 12.69 18.11 -13.77
CA LEU A 152 11.96 18.36 -12.53
C LEU A 152 12.69 17.83 -11.29
N TYR A 153 13.56 16.83 -11.43
CA TYR A 153 14.34 16.31 -10.30
C TYR A 153 15.22 17.39 -9.68
N LYS A 154 16.03 18.09 -10.50
CA LYS A 154 16.91 19.16 -10.03
C LYS A 154 16.11 20.36 -9.53
N GLU A 155 15.03 20.71 -10.22
CA GLU A 155 14.13 21.79 -9.82
C GLU A 155 13.52 21.52 -8.45
N LEU A 156 13.01 20.30 -8.21
CA LEU A 156 12.42 19.92 -6.92
C LEU A 156 13.43 20.03 -5.78
N LEU A 157 14.67 19.58 -6.00
CA LEU A 157 15.74 19.69 -5.01
C LEU A 157 16.14 21.15 -4.72
N ASN A 158 16.13 22.02 -5.74
CA ASN A 158 16.50 23.42 -5.59
C ASN A 158 15.38 24.26 -4.92
N GLU A 159 14.13 24.08 -5.35
CA GLU A 159 13.01 24.92 -4.94
C GLU A 159 12.41 24.48 -3.60
N ILE A 160 12.35 23.17 -3.36
CA ILE A 160 11.70 22.62 -2.16
C ILE A 160 12.73 22.23 -1.10
N GLY A 161 13.86 21.65 -1.53
CA GLY A 161 14.90 21.15 -0.63
C GLY A 161 14.45 19.94 0.20
N ASP A 162 15.40 19.06 0.53
CA ASP A 162 15.22 17.94 1.48
C ASP A 162 13.92 17.12 1.27
N TYR A 163 13.51 16.96 0.01
CA TYR A 163 12.30 16.22 -0.33
C TYR A 163 12.48 14.73 -0.02
N LYS A 164 11.53 14.15 0.73
CA LYS A 164 11.49 12.71 1.01
C LYS A 164 10.26 12.07 0.36
N ILE A 165 10.45 10.90 -0.23
CA ILE A 165 9.35 10.14 -0.84
C ILE A 165 8.47 9.49 0.22
N TYR A 166 9.11 8.87 1.22
CA TYR A 166 8.48 8.17 2.32
C TYR A 166 9.35 8.31 3.58
N ILE A 167 8.73 8.17 4.76
CA ILE A 167 9.45 8.07 6.03
C ILE A 167 9.93 6.63 6.23
N ASN A 168 11.10 6.44 6.82
CA ASN A 168 11.53 5.12 7.24
C ASN A 168 10.80 4.73 8.55
N PRO A 169 9.98 3.65 8.58
CA PRO A 169 9.28 3.24 9.79
C PRO A 169 10.20 2.91 10.97
N GLN A 170 11.46 2.54 10.71
CA GLN A 170 12.44 2.24 11.75
C GLN A 170 12.73 3.46 12.65
N ASP A 171 12.62 4.68 12.09
CA ASP A 171 12.82 5.92 12.83
C ASP A 171 11.92 6.00 14.07
N PHE A 172 10.75 5.35 14.06
CA PHE A 172 9.86 5.27 15.22
C PHE A 172 10.49 4.61 16.46
N PHE A 173 11.36 3.63 16.25
CA PHE A 173 12.04 2.92 17.34
C PHE A 173 13.31 3.62 17.81
N GLU A 174 13.81 4.57 17.02
CA GLU A 174 15.04 5.32 17.28
C GLU A 174 14.76 6.70 17.88
N ASP A 175 13.66 7.33 17.48
CA ASP A 175 13.27 8.68 17.89
C ASP A 175 12.32 8.70 19.09
N SER A 176 12.18 9.88 19.74
CA SER A 176 11.03 10.13 20.60
C SER A 176 9.75 10.27 19.77
N LEU A 177 8.58 10.03 20.40
CA LEU A 177 7.28 10.18 19.74
C LEU A 177 7.11 11.57 19.11
N GLU A 178 7.49 12.64 19.80
CA GLU A 178 7.42 14.00 19.30
C GLU A 178 8.27 14.19 18.04
N ILE A 179 9.53 13.74 18.06
CA ILE A 179 10.45 13.86 16.92
C ILE A 179 9.88 13.08 15.72
N PHE A 180 9.38 11.86 15.96
CA PHE A 180 8.79 11.04 14.90
C PHE A 180 7.54 11.71 14.28
N ILE A 181 6.65 12.26 15.10
CA ILE A 181 5.47 13.00 14.61
C ILE A 181 5.89 14.25 13.84
N ASP A 182 6.89 14.99 14.31
CA ASP A 182 7.39 16.19 13.64
C ASP A 182 8.04 15.83 12.28
N LYS A 183 8.75 14.70 12.17
CA LYS A 183 9.26 14.17 10.89
C LYS A 183 8.13 13.85 9.90
N LEU A 184 7.07 13.16 10.34
CA LEU A 184 5.90 12.87 9.50
C LEU A 184 5.25 14.17 9.00
N ILE A 185 5.04 15.14 9.89
CA ILE A 185 4.49 16.46 9.55
C ILE A 185 5.38 17.17 8.53
N TYR A 186 6.69 17.18 8.76
CA TYR A 186 7.65 17.84 7.89
C TYR A 186 7.64 17.26 6.47
N ILE A 187 7.64 15.93 6.33
CA ILE A 187 7.60 15.25 5.03
C ILE A 187 6.32 15.62 4.25
N GLU A 188 5.15 15.63 4.91
CA GLU A 188 3.89 15.99 4.27
C GLU A 188 3.81 17.47 3.92
N LYS A 189 4.42 18.35 4.73
CA LYS A 189 4.55 19.78 4.41
C LYS A 189 5.42 20.01 3.18
N LYS A 190 6.59 19.35 3.07
CA LYS A 190 7.43 19.41 1.86
C LYS A 190 6.70 18.91 0.62
N ARG A 191 5.85 17.89 0.76
CA ARG A 191 4.99 17.41 -0.32
C ARG A 191 3.92 18.43 -0.73
N LEU A 192 3.35 19.15 0.23
CA LEU A 192 2.40 20.23 -0.02
C LEU A 192 3.07 21.44 -0.69
N GLU A 193 4.26 21.83 -0.24
CA GLU A 193 5.09 22.87 -0.87
C GLU A 193 5.38 22.52 -2.33
N ALA A 194 5.83 21.30 -2.61
CA ALA A 194 6.03 20.80 -3.98
C ALA A 194 4.74 20.84 -4.81
N SER A 195 3.59 20.54 -4.17
CA SER A 195 2.30 20.58 -4.85
C SER A 195 1.95 22.00 -5.28
N PHE A 196 2.13 22.97 -4.38
CA PHE A 196 1.88 24.38 -4.66
C PHE A 196 2.80 24.94 -5.72
N TYR A 197 4.10 24.62 -5.67
CA TYR A 197 5.03 24.97 -6.74
C TYR A 197 4.55 24.46 -8.11
N LEU A 198 4.12 23.19 -8.18
CA LEU A 198 3.63 22.59 -9.42
C LEU A 198 2.27 23.12 -9.87
N MET A 199 1.38 23.48 -8.94
CA MET A 199 0.10 24.14 -9.25
C MET A 199 0.31 25.50 -9.91
N ASP A 200 1.30 26.27 -9.44
CA ASP A 200 1.60 27.61 -9.96
C ASP A 200 2.37 27.53 -11.29
N LYS A 201 3.21 26.49 -11.46
CA LYS A 201 4.01 26.26 -12.67
C LYS A 201 3.22 25.74 -13.88
N TYR A 202 2.25 24.86 -13.67
CA TYR A 202 1.54 24.18 -14.75
C TYR A 202 0.08 24.67 -14.86
N ASP A 203 -0.41 24.92 -16.08
CA ASP A 203 -1.88 24.98 -16.31
C ASP A 203 -2.48 23.57 -16.35
N TRP A 204 -2.57 22.96 -15.17
CA TRP A 204 -3.03 21.59 -14.98
C TRP A 204 -4.55 21.44 -15.29
N ASP A 205 -4.92 20.26 -15.77
CA ASP A 205 -6.30 19.78 -15.93
C ASP A 205 -6.66 18.76 -14.83
N PHE A 206 -5.68 17.94 -14.44
CA PHE A 206 -5.80 16.94 -13.41
C PHE A 206 -4.61 17.02 -12.45
N PHE A 207 -4.86 17.03 -11.15
CA PHE A 207 -3.84 17.08 -10.12
C PHE A 207 -4.09 16.01 -9.06
N MET A 208 -3.07 15.27 -8.65
CA MET A 208 -3.16 14.37 -7.50
C MET A 208 -1.93 14.46 -6.61
N ILE A 209 -2.19 14.58 -5.30
CA ILE A 209 -1.20 14.45 -4.24
C ILE A 209 -1.59 13.26 -3.35
N HIS A 210 -0.60 12.50 -2.90
CA HIS A 210 -0.80 11.36 -2.03
C HIS A 210 -0.15 11.59 -0.65
N ASN A 211 -0.87 11.30 0.44
CA ASN A 211 -0.38 11.32 1.82
C ASN A 211 -0.13 9.87 2.29
N GLN A 212 1.13 9.44 2.24
CA GLN A 212 1.55 8.11 2.71
C GLN A 212 1.75 8.07 4.23
N SER A 213 2.12 9.20 4.85
CA SER A 213 2.48 9.24 6.27
C SER A 213 1.35 8.83 7.20
N LEU A 214 0.08 9.01 6.78
CA LEU A 214 -1.08 8.57 7.54
C LEU A 214 -1.11 7.05 7.75
N ASP A 215 -0.82 6.27 6.70
CA ASP A 215 -0.75 4.81 6.76
C ASP A 215 0.33 4.33 7.74
N VAL A 216 1.54 4.90 7.64
CA VAL A 216 2.66 4.57 8.55
C VAL A 216 2.32 4.91 9.99
N LEU A 217 1.76 6.11 10.22
CA LEU A 217 1.32 6.55 11.55
C LEU A 217 0.30 5.56 12.14
N GLN A 218 -0.70 5.16 11.38
CA GLN A 218 -1.74 4.25 11.85
C GLN A 218 -1.21 2.84 12.10
N HIS A 219 -0.25 2.35 11.31
CA HIS A 219 0.39 1.06 11.54
C HIS A 219 1.15 0.99 12.87
N LEU A 220 1.85 2.07 13.24
CA LEU A 220 2.72 2.10 14.41
C LEU A 220 2.03 2.57 15.68
N LEU A 221 1.03 3.45 15.54
CA LEU A 221 0.45 4.21 16.65
C LEU A 221 -1.06 4.03 16.80
N TRP A 222 -1.64 2.95 16.25
CA TRP A 222 -3.09 2.68 16.37
C TRP A 222 -3.62 2.80 17.80
N THR A 223 -2.90 2.22 18.76
CA THR A 223 -3.26 2.26 20.19
C THR A 223 -3.28 3.67 20.77
N SER A 224 -2.51 4.60 20.19
CA SER A 224 -2.50 6.02 20.56
C SER A 224 -3.50 6.88 19.79
N ILE A 225 -4.27 6.29 18.86
CA ILE A 225 -5.27 6.96 18.02
C ILE A 225 -6.68 6.54 18.39
N ASP A 226 -6.93 5.24 18.54
CA ASP A 226 -8.25 4.70 18.87
C ASP A 226 -8.54 4.83 20.37
N LYS A 227 -9.44 5.76 20.71
CA LYS A 227 -9.87 6.02 22.10
C LYS A 227 -10.59 4.84 22.75
N ASN A 228 -11.08 3.89 21.97
CA ASN A 228 -11.73 2.69 22.51
C ASN A 228 -10.70 1.58 22.80
N HIS A 229 -9.44 1.75 22.43
CA HIS A 229 -8.41 0.76 22.66
C HIS A 229 -8.04 0.69 24.16
N PRO A 230 -7.90 -0.51 24.77
CA PRO A 230 -7.58 -0.64 26.19
C PRO A 230 -6.26 0.03 26.61
N GLU A 231 -5.30 0.11 25.69
CA GLU A 231 -3.98 0.74 25.90
C GLU A 231 -3.93 2.22 25.44
N PHE A 232 -5.08 2.86 25.23
CA PHE A 232 -5.13 4.26 24.81
C PHE A 232 -4.52 5.19 25.86
N ASP A 233 -3.71 6.15 25.39
CA ASP A 233 -3.03 7.14 26.21
C ASP A 233 -3.29 8.55 25.67
N GLU A 234 -4.04 9.34 26.45
CA GLU A 234 -4.41 10.72 26.12
C GLU A 234 -3.17 11.64 25.98
N THR A 235 -2.07 11.36 26.67
CA THR A 235 -0.84 12.16 26.54
C THR A 235 -0.18 11.93 25.18
N LYS A 236 -0.13 10.67 24.72
CA LYS A 236 0.34 10.33 23.36
C LYS A 236 -0.61 10.88 22.31
N TRP A 237 -1.93 10.81 22.51
CA TRP A 237 -2.91 11.39 21.60
C TRP A 237 -2.72 12.90 21.37
N LYS A 238 -2.39 13.67 22.41
CA LYS A 238 -2.08 15.10 22.27
C LYS A 238 -0.92 15.37 21.30
N ILE A 239 0.06 14.46 21.24
CA ILE A 239 1.20 14.54 20.32
C ILE A 239 0.76 14.06 18.92
N VAL A 240 0.17 12.86 18.84
CA VAL A 240 -0.26 12.23 17.57
C VAL A 240 -1.28 13.08 16.81
N SER A 241 -2.23 13.71 17.52
CA SER A 241 -3.24 14.58 16.92
C SER A 241 -2.65 15.81 16.21
N LYS A 242 -1.40 16.22 16.50
CA LYS A 242 -0.70 17.27 15.73
C LYS A 242 -0.55 16.89 14.25
N PHE A 243 -0.33 15.60 13.95
CA PHE A 243 -0.24 15.13 12.56
C PHE A 243 -1.58 15.31 11.83
N TYR A 244 -2.69 14.88 12.44
CA TYR A 244 -4.03 15.05 11.86
C TYR A 244 -4.39 16.52 11.65
N ASN A 245 -4.08 17.40 12.62
CA ASN A 245 -4.25 18.85 12.46
C ASN A 245 -3.42 19.37 11.27
N SER A 246 -2.18 18.91 11.11
CA SER A 246 -1.32 19.33 10.00
C SER A 246 -1.86 18.89 8.64
N VAL A 247 -2.38 17.67 8.53
CA VAL A 247 -3.03 17.17 7.31
C VAL A 247 -4.29 18.00 7.00
N ASP A 248 -5.12 18.30 8.01
CA ASP A 248 -6.32 19.10 7.86
C ASP A 248 -6.03 20.56 7.45
N ASN A 249 -5.00 21.16 8.03
CA ASN A 249 -4.53 22.47 7.58
C ASN A 249 -4.09 22.43 6.12
N GLY A 250 -3.40 21.37 5.69
CA GLY A 250 -3.05 21.15 4.29
C GLY A 250 -4.27 21.07 3.37
N ILE A 251 -5.33 20.37 3.79
CA ILE A 251 -6.63 20.36 3.08
C ILE A 251 -7.18 21.80 2.95
N GLY A 252 -7.14 22.57 4.04
CA GLY A 252 -7.57 23.98 4.05
C GLY A 252 -6.80 24.85 3.06
N GLU A 253 -5.47 24.72 3.02
CA GLU A 253 -4.60 25.47 2.11
C GLU A 253 -4.82 25.06 0.63
N ILE A 254 -5.03 23.77 0.35
CA ILE A 254 -5.40 23.30 -0.99
C ILE A 254 -6.70 23.97 -1.42
N VAL A 255 -7.76 23.88 -0.60
CA VAL A 255 -9.08 24.43 -0.93
C VAL A 255 -9.03 25.94 -1.20
N LYS A 256 -8.18 26.70 -0.49
CA LYS A 256 -7.98 28.14 -0.74
C LYS A 256 -7.40 28.44 -2.13
N LYS A 257 -6.59 27.52 -2.69
CA LYS A 257 -5.98 27.65 -4.01
C LYS A 257 -6.84 27.13 -5.16
N LEU A 258 -7.87 26.34 -4.89
CA LEU A 258 -8.77 25.82 -5.92
C LEU A 258 -9.82 26.86 -6.29
N ASP A 259 -10.15 26.95 -7.58
CA ASP A 259 -11.27 27.75 -8.05
C ASP A 259 -12.63 27.02 -7.85
N ASN A 260 -13.73 27.76 -7.95
CA ASN A 260 -15.09 27.20 -7.80
C ASN A 260 -15.50 26.23 -8.93
N CYS A 261 -14.69 26.08 -9.97
CA CYS A 261 -14.92 25.15 -11.09
C CYS A 261 -14.11 23.86 -10.97
N THR A 262 -13.29 23.74 -9.94
CA THR A 262 -12.48 22.56 -9.65
C THR A 262 -13.26 21.55 -8.84
N THR A 263 -13.31 20.30 -9.30
CA THR A 263 -13.80 19.18 -8.50
C THR A 263 -12.69 18.71 -7.57
N PHE A 264 -12.90 18.82 -6.26
CA PHE A 264 -11.96 18.33 -5.25
C PHE A 264 -12.45 16.99 -4.67
N ILE A 265 -11.58 15.98 -4.71
CA ILE A 265 -11.87 14.63 -4.21
C ILE A 265 -10.83 14.27 -3.15
N ILE A 266 -11.31 13.82 -1.99
CA ILE A 266 -10.47 13.17 -0.98
C ILE A 266 -10.87 11.70 -0.95
N MET A 267 -9.88 10.81 -1.03
CA MET A 267 -10.14 9.37 -1.03
C MET A 267 -9.03 8.60 -0.31
N SER A 268 -9.35 7.36 0.02
CA SER A 268 -8.40 6.39 0.55
C SER A 268 -8.51 5.10 -0.26
N ASP A 269 -7.40 4.39 -0.34
CA ASP A 269 -7.29 3.08 -0.96
C ASP A 269 -7.83 1.97 -0.05
N HIS A 270 -7.63 2.06 1.26
CA HIS A 270 -8.15 1.13 2.26
C HIS A 270 -8.37 1.77 3.63
N GLY A 271 -9.09 1.06 4.50
CA GLY A 271 -9.25 1.44 5.90
C GLY A 271 -8.21 0.79 6.81
N PHE A 272 -8.33 1.07 8.10
CA PHE A 272 -7.54 0.47 9.18
C PHE A 272 -8.46 0.00 10.31
N ASN A 273 -7.96 -0.97 11.06
CA ASN A 273 -8.58 -1.47 12.27
C ASN A 273 -7.52 -1.95 13.27
N ASN A 274 -7.95 -2.21 14.51
CA ASN A 274 -7.09 -2.75 15.55
C ASN A 274 -6.52 -4.13 15.17
N LEU A 275 -5.27 -4.38 15.55
CA LEU A 275 -4.60 -5.67 15.38
C LEU A 275 -4.31 -6.29 16.75
N GLU A 276 -5.16 -7.21 17.19
CA GLU A 276 -5.01 -7.87 18.49
C GLU A 276 -4.05 -9.07 18.42
N LYS A 277 -4.12 -9.85 17.33
CA LYS A 277 -3.38 -11.10 17.18
C LYS A 277 -2.98 -11.33 15.72
N ASN A 278 -1.89 -12.08 15.54
CA ASN A 278 -1.42 -12.53 14.24
C ASN A 278 -1.49 -14.06 14.14
N ILE A 279 -1.81 -14.57 12.95
CA ILE A 279 -1.80 -16.01 12.65
C ILE A 279 -0.53 -16.32 11.85
N ASN A 280 0.28 -17.26 12.33
CA ASN A 280 1.38 -17.80 11.54
C ASN A 280 0.87 -18.89 10.60
N LEU A 281 0.43 -18.49 9.41
CA LEU A 281 -0.13 -19.43 8.44
C LEU A 281 0.91 -20.43 7.88
N THR A 282 2.21 -20.09 7.89
CA THR A 282 3.26 -21.04 7.49
C THR A 282 3.34 -22.20 8.47
N GLN A 283 3.35 -21.90 9.78
CA GLN A 283 3.29 -22.92 10.82
C GLN A 283 1.98 -23.71 10.76
N TRP A 284 0.85 -23.03 10.55
CA TRP A 284 -0.44 -23.70 10.40
C TRP A 284 -0.44 -24.69 9.21
N LEU A 285 0.11 -24.31 8.06
CA LEU A 285 0.25 -25.21 6.90
C LEU A 285 1.13 -26.43 7.23
N GLN A 286 2.15 -26.26 8.06
CA GLN A 286 3.00 -27.37 8.54
C GLN A 286 2.21 -28.32 9.44
N GLU A 287 1.49 -27.80 10.44
CA GLU A 287 0.65 -28.60 11.35
C GLU A 287 -0.46 -29.35 10.62
N GLN A 288 -0.93 -28.82 9.49
CA GLN A 288 -1.93 -29.44 8.63
C GLN A 288 -1.34 -30.36 7.55
N ASN A 289 -0.01 -30.58 7.54
CA ASN A 289 0.73 -31.40 6.56
C ASN A 289 0.65 -30.91 5.10
N PHE A 290 0.41 -29.61 4.88
CA PHE A 290 0.47 -29.00 3.55
C PHE A 290 1.86 -28.47 3.20
N LEU A 291 2.64 -28.07 4.21
CA LEU A 291 4.01 -27.58 4.06
C LEU A 291 4.96 -28.47 4.87
N VAL A 292 6.07 -28.88 4.23
CA VAL A 292 7.06 -29.74 4.88
C VAL A 292 8.39 -29.00 4.92
N LEU A 293 9.00 -28.96 6.11
CA LEU A 293 10.36 -28.47 6.30
C LEU A 293 11.33 -29.66 6.24
N LYS A 294 12.54 -29.41 5.72
CA LYS A 294 13.66 -30.34 5.75
C LYS A 294 14.05 -30.67 7.18
N SER A 295 14.60 -31.86 7.38
CA SER A 295 15.17 -32.26 8.66
C SER A 295 16.44 -31.47 8.97
N MET A 296 16.84 -31.40 10.25
CA MET A 296 18.07 -30.72 10.63
C MET A 296 19.30 -31.34 9.97
N ASP A 297 19.31 -32.66 9.73
CA ASP A 297 20.38 -33.38 9.05
C ASP A 297 20.46 -33.05 7.54
N GLU A 298 19.33 -32.78 6.91
CA GLU A 298 19.27 -32.30 5.52
C GLU A 298 19.73 -30.84 5.42
N ILE A 299 19.50 -30.05 6.47
CA ILE A 299 19.92 -28.64 6.55
C ILE A 299 21.42 -28.52 6.82
N THR A 300 21.99 -29.31 7.72
CA THR A 300 23.44 -29.25 8.08
C THR A 300 24.36 -29.73 6.96
N LYS A 301 23.87 -30.60 6.06
CA LYS A 301 24.59 -31.02 4.85
C LYS A 301 24.71 -29.92 3.78
N LEU A 302 23.96 -28.83 3.91
CA LEU A 302 24.12 -27.64 3.08
C LEU A 302 25.23 -26.79 3.73
N GLU A 303 26.46 -26.91 3.21
CA GLU A 303 27.74 -26.48 3.81
C GLU A 303 27.85 -24.99 4.24
N ASN A 304 26.84 -24.14 4.02
CA ASN A 304 26.84 -22.71 4.33
C ASN A 304 25.83 -22.24 5.41
N LEU A 305 25.16 -23.14 6.14
CA LEU A 305 24.03 -22.76 7.03
C LEU A 305 24.37 -22.52 8.52
N SER A 306 25.60 -22.72 8.97
CA SER A 306 26.00 -22.49 10.37
C SER A 306 25.78 -21.04 10.83
N ASN A 307 25.87 -20.07 9.92
CA ASN A 307 25.57 -18.66 10.20
C ASN A 307 24.05 -18.33 10.26
N MET A 308 23.18 -19.13 9.63
CA MET A 308 21.72 -18.90 9.65
C MET A 308 21.05 -19.35 10.96
N ILE A 309 21.59 -20.39 11.61
CA ILE A 309 21.06 -20.91 12.88
C ILE A 309 21.21 -19.88 14.02
N LYS A 310 22.25 -19.02 13.95
CA LYS A 310 22.44 -17.92 14.91
C LYS A 310 21.35 -16.84 14.82
N ILE A 311 20.78 -16.60 13.64
CA ILE A 311 19.74 -15.58 13.40
C ILE A 311 18.41 -15.97 14.07
N PHE A 312 18.10 -17.27 14.11
CA PHE A 312 16.85 -17.78 14.67
C PHE A 312 16.70 -17.56 16.19
N LYS A 313 17.80 -17.41 16.94
CA LYS A 313 17.76 -17.19 18.39
C LYS A 313 17.45 -15.74 18.80
N LEU A 314 17.43 -14.79 17.86
CA LEU A 314 17.34 -13.35 18.16
C LEU A 314 15.94 -12.72 18.01
N GLN A 315 14.88 -13.49 17.73
CA GLN A 315 13.56 -12.89 17.50
C GLN A 315 12.79 -12.57 18.79
N ASN A 316 12.57 -11.27 19.01
CA ASN A 316 11.42 -10.70 19.73
C ASN A 316 10.59 -9.83 18.77
N LYS A 317 9.36 -9.52 19.19
CA LYS A 317 8.22 -8.98 18.44
C LYS A 317 8.48 -7.87 17.39
N SER A 318 7.58 -7.90 16.40
CA SER A 318 7.14 -6.82 15.48
C SER A 318 8.18 -6.22 14.55
N ASP A 319 8.36 -6.81 13.37
CA ASP A 319 9.04 -6.14 12.26
C ASP A 319 8.35 -6.50 10.93
N PHE A 320 7.41 -5.67 10.51
CA PHE A 320 6.74 -5.82 9.21
C PHE A 320 7.53 -5.14 8.06
N PHE A 321 8.52 -4.29 8.39
CA PHE A 321 9.16 -3.38 7.42
C PHE A 321 10.68 -3.46 7.33
N ASN A 322 11.32 -4.51 7.87
CA ASN A 322 12.77 -4.58 7.86
C ASN A 322 13.33 -5.23 6.58
N LYS A 323 14.44 -4.71 6.03
CA LYS A 323 15.21 -5.29 4.90
C LYS A 323 15.63 -6.74 5.19
N GLU A 324 15.78 -7.06 6.46
CA GLU A 324 16.09 -8.40 6.98
C GLU A 324 14.99 -9.43 6.65
N ASN A 325 13.72 -9.04 6.52
CA ASN A 325 12.65 -9.96 6.11
C ASN A 325 12.85 -10.51 4.68
N MET A 326 13.49 -9.75 3.79
CA MET A 326 13.79 -10.21 2.42
C MET A 326 14.93 -11.23 2.41
N ILE A 327 15.96 -11.01 3.24
CA ILE A 327 17.08 -11.95 3.43
C ILE A 327 16.58 -13.22 4.14
N MET A 328 15.71 -13.09 5.14
CA MET A 328 15.05 -14.22 5.82
C MET A 328 14.13 -15.02 4.90
N LYS A 329 13.37 -14.40 3.99
CA LYS A 329 12.55 -15.12 3.00
C LYS A 329 13.39 -15.96 2.03
N LYS A 330 14.55 -15.43 1.60
CA LYS A 330 15.53 -16.21 0.81
C LYS A 330 16.00 -17.45 1.59
N ASN A 331 16.14 -17.32 2.91
CA ASN A 331 16.56 -18.42 3.78
C ASN A 331 15.42 -19.42 4.07
N LEU A 332 14.16 -18.98 4.20
CA LEU A 332 13.02 -19.87 4.45
C LEU A 332 12.78 -20.86 3.29
N ASN A 333 12.91 -20.41 2.04
CA ASN A 333 12.76 -21.28 0.86
C ASN A 333 13.78 -22.44 0.84
N LEU A 334 14.94 -22.26 1.47
CA LEU A 334 15.96 -23.31 1.59
C LEU A 334 15.57 -24.38 2.60
N LEU A 335 14.74 -24.02 3.59
CA LEU A 335 14.25 -24.91 4.65
C LEU A 335 13.06 -25.75 4.20
N ILE A 336 12.35 -25.34 3.15
CA ILE A 336 11.18 -26.07 2.65
C ILE A 336 11.64 -27.31 1.86
N ASP A 337 11.06 -28.46 2.18
CA ASP A 337 11.13 -29.66 1.35
C ASP A 337 10.04 -29.57 0.27
N TRP A 338 10.44 -29.02 -0.88
CA TRP A 338 9.55 -28.84 -2.02
C TRP A 338 9.03 -30.13 -2.62
N SER A 339 9.72 -31.26 -2.42
CA SER A 339 9.29 -32.57 -2.93
C SER A 339 8.07 -33.14 -2.19
N LYS A 340 7.77 -32.59 -1.01
CA LYS A 340 6.64 -33.03 -0.15
C LYS A 340 5.65 -31.90 0.15
N THR A 341 5.97 -30.66 -0.20
CA THR A 341 5.14 -29.49 0.07
C THR A 341 4.03 -29.34 -0.98
N LYS A 342 2.77 -29.41 -0.53
CA LYS A 342 1.56 -29.29 -1.35
C LYS A 342 1.10 -27.84 -1.50
N ALA A 343 1.22 -27.03 -0.45
CA ALA A 343 0.84 -25.63 -0.45
C ALA A 343 1.80 -24.79 0.39
N PHE A 344 1.99 -23.53 0.02
CA PHE A 344 2.96 -22.64 0.62
C PHE A 344 2.54 -21.18 0.51
N ILE A 345 3.22 -20.31 1.25
CA ILE A 345 2.97 -18.88 1.26
C ILE A 345 4.18 -18.19 0.64
N PRO A 346 4.11 -17.70 -0.60
CA PRO A 346 5.25 -17.01 -1.22
C PRO A 346 5.58 -15.71 -0.48
N GLN A 347 4.58 -15.09 0.14
CA GLN A 347 4.70 -13.82 0.84
C GLN A 347 3.80 -13.81 2.06
N ALA A 348 4.41 -13.87 3.24
CA ALA A 348 3.71 -13.60 4.49
C ALA A 348 3.23 -12.14 4.51
N GLY A 349 1.96 -11.96 4.86
CA GLY A 349 1.27 -10.69 5.03
C GLY A 349 -0.06 -10.95 5.74
N ILE A 350 -0.77 -9.90 6.17
CA ILE A 350 -1.97 -10.02 7.01
C ILE A 350 -3.15 -10.76 6.34
N TYR A 351 -3.16 -10.89 5.01
CA TYR A 351 -4.29 -11.44 4.25
C TYR A 351 -4.12 -12.89 3.75
N GLY A 352 -3.05 -13.59 4.13
CA GLY A 352 -2.92 -15.04 3.96
C GLY A 352 -2.96 -15.56 2.52
N TYR A 353 -1.95 -15.22 1.72
CA TYR A 353 -1.84 -15.69 0.33
C TYR A 353 -1.24 -17.11 0.24
N ILE A 354 -2.08 -18.11 0.02
CA ILE A 354 -1.66 -19.52 -0.09
C ILE A 354 -1.65 -19.93 -1.56
N ARG A 355 -0.52 -20.45 -2.03
CA ARG A 355 -0.36 -21.07 -3.34
C ARG A 355 -0.29 -22.59 -3.21
N ILE A 356 -0.83 -23.29 -4.20
CA ILE A 356 -0.64 -24.74 -4.37
C ILE A 356 0.59 -24.99 -5.24
N ASN A 357 1.42 -25.96 -4.87
CA ASN A 357 2.67 -26.30 -5.55
C ASN A 357 2.40 -27.23 -6.75
N CYS A 358 1.89 -26.66 -7.85
CA CYS A 358 1.39 -27.40 -9.02
C CYS A 358 2.50 -27.79 -10.00
N LYS A 359 2.46 -29.03 -10.50
CA LYS A 359 3.33 -29.51 -11.57
C LYS A 359 3.24 -28.60 -12.80
N GLY A 360 4.39 -28.30 -13.40
CA GLY A 360 4.51 -27.47 -14.61
C GLY A 360 4.29 -25.96 -14.39
N ARG A 361 3.73 -25.55 -13.24
CA ARG A 361 3.55 -24.14 -12.88
C ARG A 361 4.62 -23.65 -11.92
N GLU A 362 4.79 -24.37 -10.81
CA GLU A 362 5.85 -24.14 -9.83
C GLU A 362 7.09 -24.97 -10.17
N LYS A 363 8.30 -24.41 -9.93
CA LYS A 363 9.60 -25.02 -10.24
C LYS A 363 9.71 -26.46 -9.71
N ASN A 364 9.19 -26.68 -8.52
CA ASN A 364 9.23 -27.95 -7.80
C ASN A 364 7.82 -28.48 -7.53
N GLY A 365 6.89 -28.21 -8.44
CA GLY A 365 5.50 -28.62 -8.35
C GLY A 365 5.31 -30.13 -8.25
N ILE A 366 4.48 -30.56 -7.31
CA ILE A 366 4.16 -31.98 -7.07
C ILE A 366 2.67 -32.29 -7.23
N ILE A 367 1.81 -31.27 -7.23
CA ILE A 367 0.36 -31.44 -7.32
C ILE A 367 -0.08 -31.44 -8.77
N ASP A 368 -0.84 -32.46 -9.17
CA ASP A 368 -1.48 -32.48 -10.48
C ASP A 368 -2.60 -31.43 -10.58
N GLN A 369 -2.62 -30.67 -11.68
CA GLN A 369 -3.60 -29.59 -11.87
C GLN A 369 -4.99 -30.10 -12.23
N GLU A 370 -5.10 -31.27 -12.86
CA GLU A 370 -6.37 -31.84 -13.31
C GLU A 370 -7.00 -32.69 -12.20
N ASP A 371 -6.19 -33.49 -11.52
CA ASP A 371 -6.70 -34.48 -10.57
C ASP A 371 -6.77 -33.99 -9.11
N GLU A 372 -5.78 -33.22 -8.66
CA GLU A 372 -5.56 -32.95 -7.22
C GLU A 372 -5.85 -31.50 -6.81
N TYR A 373 -5.72 -30.55 -7.74
CA TYR A 373 -5.74 -29.11 -7.44
C TYR A 373 -7.00 -28.65 -6.72
N GLU A 374 -8.19 -28.92 -7.27
CA GLU A 374 -9.45 -28.50 -6.65
C GLU A 374 -9.72 -29.19 -5.31
N THR A 375 -9.35 -30.46 -5.19
CA THR A 375 -9.46 -31.22 -3.92
C THR A 375 -8.65 -30.55 -2.82
N ILE A 376 -7.39 -30.16 -3.10
CA ILE A 376 -6.53 -29.47 -2.12
C ILE A 376 -7.05 -28.08 -1.78
N ARG A 377 -7.60 -27.33 -2.76
CA ARG A 377 -8.20 -26.02 -2.51
C ARG A 377 -9.38 -26.11 -1.54
N GLU A 378 -10.27 -27.07 -1.75
CA GLU A 378 -11.44 -27.26 -0.90
C GLU A 378 -11.05 -27.76 0.49
N GLU A 379 -10.04 -28.63 0.59
CA GLU A 379 -9.50 -29.06 1.88
C GLU A 379 -8.93 -27.88 2.68
N LEU A 380 -8.08 -27.05 2.05
CA LEU A 380 -7.52 -25.83 2.63
C LEU A 380 -8.63 -24.87 3.06
N ARG A 381 -9.59 -24.61 2.16
CA ARG A 381 -10.74 -23.73 2.44
C ARG A 381 -11.50 -24.21 3.67
N LYS A 382 -11.86 -25.49 3.72
CA LYS A 382 -12.59 -26.08 4.85
C LYS A 382 -11.81 -25.96 6.15
N LYS A 383 -10.52 -26.31 6.16
CA LYS A 383 -9.67 -26.24 7.35
C LYS A 383 -9.46 -24.80 7.85
N LEU A 384 -9.23 -23.85 6.94
CA LEU A 384 -9.09 -22.42 7.29
C LEU A 384 -10.38 -21.85 7.89
N MET A 385 -11.53 -22.16 7.31
CA MET A 385 -12.84 -21.69 7.82
C MET A 385 -13.19 -22.28 9.21
N GLN A 386 -12.50 -23.35 9.63
CA GLN A 386 -12.61 -23.97 10.95
C GLN A 386 -11.58 -23.46 11.95
N LEU A 387 -10.61 -22.65 11.51
CA LEU A 387 -9.55 -22.12 12.37
C LEU A 387 -10.15 -21.23 13.46
N LYS A 388 -9.82 -21.55 14.71
CA LYS A 388 -10.29 -20.85 15.90
C LYS A 388 -9.12 -20.38 16.73
N ASP A 389 -9.28 -19.20 17.34
CA ASP A 389 -8.39 -18.72 18.38
C ASP A 389 -8.40 -19.71 19.56
N PRO A 390 -7.25 -20.24 19.99
CA PRO A 390 -7.20 -21.20 21.08
C PRO A 390 -7.71 -20.62 22.42
N SER A 391 -7.57 -19.31 22.65
CA SER A 391 -7.98 -18.69 23.91
C SER A 391 -9.46 -18.31 23.92
N THR A 392 -9.99 -17.75 22.83
CA THR A 392 -11.39 -17.27 22.78
C THR A 392 -12.35 -18.27 22.14
N ARG A 393 -11.83 -19.30 21.45
CA ARG A 393 -12.58 -20.26 20.63
C ARG A 393 -13.39 -19.64 19.48
N MET A 394 -13.22 -18.34 19.22
CA MET A 394 -13.85 -17.65 18.10
C MET A 394 -13.15 -18.01 16.78
N ARG A 395 -13.91 -18.03 15.68
CA ARG A 395 -13.34 -18.19 14.34
C ARG A 395 -12.51 -16.97 13.98
N VAL A 396 -11.32 -17.19 13.45
CA VAL A 396 -10.37 -16.11 13.09
C VAL A 396 -10.29 -15.84 11.58
N VAL A 397 -10.88 -16.72 10.76
CA VAL A 397 -11.02 -16.54 9.31
C VAL A 397 -12.47 -16.27 8.98
N GLU A 398 -12.79 -15.07 8.52
CA GLU A 398 -14.14 -14.73 8.07
C GLU A 398 -14.45 -15.33 6.70
N ARG A 399 -13.50 -15.24 5.76
CA ARG A 399 -13.67 -15.65 4.36
C ARG A 399 -12.38 -16.20 3.78
N VAL A 400 -12.52 -17.17 2.90
CA VAL A 400 -11.46 -17.68 2.02
C VAL A 400 -11.98 -17.62 0.59
N PHE A 401 -11.21 -16.95 -0.25
CA PHE A 401 -11.55 -16.77 -1.65
C PHE A 401 -10.62 -17.57 -2.56
N LYS A 402 -11.21 -18.17 -3.59
CA LYS A 402 -10.52 -18.60 -4.81
C LYS A 402 -10.22 -17.36 -5.65
N ARG A 403 -9.07 -17.32 -6.31
CA ARG A 403 -8.68 -16.19 -7.17
C ARG A 403 -9.72 -15.85 -8.25
N GLU A 404 -10.44 -16.85 -8.77
CA GLU A 404 -11.50 -16.69 -9.77
C GLU A 404 -12.79 -16.07 -9.22
N GLU A 405 -13.01 -16.14 -7.90
CA GLU A 405 -14.13 -15.47 -7.23
C GLU A 405 -13.88 -13.95 -7.10
N VAL A 406 -12.61 -13.52 -7.14
CA VAL A 406 -12.20 -12.14 -6.83
C VAL A 406 -11.73 -11.37 -8.06
N TYR A 407 -10.95 -12.02 -8.93
CA TYR A 407 -10.25 -11.35 -10.02
C TYR A 407 -10.79 -11.76 -11.37
N ARG A 408 -10.66 -10.86 -12.35
CA ARG A 408 -11.00 -11.11 -13.75
C ARG A 408 -9.99 -10.44 -14.66
N GLY A 409 -9.49 -11.18 -15.65
CA GLY A 409 -8.58 -10.66 -16.66
C GLY A 409 -7.38 -11.57 -16.94
N PRO A 410 -6.52 -11.19 -17.89
CA PRO A 410 -5.43 -12.05 -18.39
C PRO A 410 -4.36 -12.38 -17.35
N MET A 411 -4.23 -11.56 -16.29
CA MET A 411 -3.21 -11.71 -15.26
C MET A 411 -3.64 -12.62 -14.11
N ILE A 412 -4.85 -13.18 -14.15
CA ILE A 412 -5.40 -13.99 -13.05
C ILE A 412 -4.54 -15.20 -12.68
N HIS A 413 -3.83 -15.79 -13.64
CA HIS A 413 -2.98 -16.95 -13.40
C HIS A 413 -1.77 -16.65 -12.50
N HIS A 414 -1.39 -15.37 -12.37
CA HIS A 414 -0.37 -14.89 -11.44
C HIS A 414 -0.91 -14.60 -10.04
N ALA A 415 -2.23 -14.56 -9.86
CA ALA A 415 -2.81 -14.43 -8.53
C ALA A 415 -2.44 -15.67 -7.67
N PRO A 416 -2.28 -15.47 -6.35
CA PRO A 416 -2.03 -16.55 -5.40
C PRO A 416 -3.08 -17.65 -5.46
#